data_AF-A0A1Y1UW94-F1
#
_entry.id   AF-A0A1Y1UW94-F1
#
_cell.length_a   1.000
_cell.length_b   1.000
_cell.length_c   1.000
_cell.angle_alpha   90.00
_cell.angle_beta   90.00
_cell.angle_gamma   90.00
#
_symmetry.space_group_name_H-M   'P 1'
#
loop_
_entity.id
_entity.type
_entity.pdbx_description
1 polymer ?
#
loop_
_entity_poly.entity_id
_entity_poly.type
_entity_poly.pdbx_seq_one_letter_code
_entity_poly.pdbx_strand_id
1 'polypeptide(L)'
;MIFFSAIIAIALVRNVLGVKDQDQYYELDGTTTKAYLLIGEDDYSKVYICKQCDTGIFTDDIYDCYLRNEHTDKKFGPRSRDDPGDCKTKGYVDINRNKCYFTNTGIGGETYNKMLTIDKVPYYDIDLTDKRALTEYGWCTFKINDNDIQ
;
A
#
# COMPACT_ATOMS: atom_id res chain seq x y z
N MET A 1 26.07 -5.86 -39.78
CA MET A 1 26.43 -6.02 -38.37
C MET A 1 25.43 -5.24 -37.54
N ILE A 2 24.45 -5.92 -36.94
CA ILE A 2 23.53 -5.30 -35.99
C ILE A 2 23.47 -6.27 -34.81
N PHE A 3 24.18 -5.93 -33.73
CA PHE A 3 24.00 -6.60 -32.44
C PHE A 3 22.97 -5.77 -31.67
N PHE A 4 21.71 -6.20 -31.67
CA PHE A 4 20.74 -5.74 -30.69
C PHE A 4 21.02 -6.48 -29.39
N SER A 5 21.79 -5.86 -28.51
CA SER A 5 21.91 -6.31 -27.12
C SER A 5 20.61 -5.97 -26.40
N ALA A 6 19.73 -6.96 -26.23
CA ALA A 6 18.58 -6.85 -25.34
C ALA A 6 19.09 -6.82 -23.90
N ILE A 7 19.08 -5.63 -23.29
CA ILE A 7 19.30 -5.47 -21.85
C ILE A 7 18.01 -5.92 -21.18
N ILE A 8 17.98 -7.17 -20.71
CA ILE A 8 16.90 -7.66 -19.85
C ILE A 8 17.17 -7.06 -18.46
N ALA A 9 16.49 -5.95 -18.16
CA ALA A 9 16.44 -5.42 -16.80
C ALA A 9 15.66 -6.42 -15.94
N ILE A 10 16.36 -7.14 -15.08
CA ILE A 10 15.76 -8.03 -14.07
C ILE A 10 15.32 -7.11 -12.93
N ALA A 11 14.05 -6.74 -12.89
CA ALA A 11 13.44 -6.09 -11.73
C ALA A 11 13.50 -7.08 -10.55
N LEU A 12 14.25 -6.72 -9.51
CA LEU A 12 14.42 -7.53 -8.31
C LEU A 12 13.22 -7.28 -7.38
N VAL A 13 12.10 -7.95 -7.65
CA VAL A 13 10.93 -7.89 -6.75
C VAL A 13 11.31 -8.48 -5.40
N ARG A 14 11.41 -7.64 -4.38
CA ARG A 14 11.57 -8.07 -2.99
C ARG A 14 10.19 -8.41 -2.44
N ASN A 15 10.02 -9.64 -1.95
CA ASN A 15 8.80 -10.03 -1.25
C ASN A 15 8.98 -9.71 0.24
N VAL A 16 8.30 -8.67 0.72
CA VAL A 16 8.12 -8.41 2.16
C VAL A 16 6.78 -9.06 2.54
N LEU A 17 6.65 -9.56 3.78
CA LEU A 17 5.49 -10.36 4.21
C LEU A 17 4.16 -9.57 4.06
N GLY A 18 3.49 -9.72 2.90
CA GLY A 18 2.24 -9.05 2.58
C GLY A 18 2.29 -8.14 1.34
N VAL A 19 3.46 -7.92 0.73
CA VAL A 19 3.60 -7.09 -0.49
C VAL A 19 4.66 -7.61 -1.46
N LYS A 20 4.46 -7.28 -2.74
CA LYS A 20 5.48 -7.31 -3.78
C LYS A 20 5.95 -5.88 -4.04
N ASP A 21 7.22 -5.65 -3.78
CA ASP A 21 7.88 -4.37 -4.07
C ASP A 21 8.14 -4.24 -5.58
N GLN A 22 7.59 -3.18 -6.20
CA GLN A 22 7.73 -2.84 -7.62
C GLN A 22 8.57 -1.56 -7.80
N ASP A 23 9.50 -1.30 -6.89
CA ASP A 23 10.43 -0.16 -6.84
C ASP A 23 9.76 1.21 -6.59
N GLN A 24 8.57 1.48 -7.12
CA GLN A 24 7.87 2.77 -6.98
C GLN A 24 6.48 2.67 -6.34
N TYR A 25 6.07 1.45 -6.01
CA TYR A 25 4.81 1.13 -5.35
C TYR A 25 4.87 -0.30 -4.84
N TYR A 26 3.99 -0.62 -3.90
CA TYR A 26 3.79 -1.99 -3.43
C TYR A 26 2.50 -2.55 -3.99
N GLU A 27 2.56 -3.73 -4.62
CA GLU A 27 1.39 -4.54 -4.89
C GLU A 27 1.09 -5.36 -3.63
N LEU A 28 -0.08 -5.15 -3.02
CA LEU A 28 -0.44 -5.81 -1.77
C LEU A 28 -0.74 -7.31 -2.03
N ASP A 29 0.15 -8.18 -1.60
CA ASP A 29 0.09 -9.62 -1.82
C ASP A 29 -0.75 -10.30 -0.73
N GLY A 30 -1.61 -11.24 -1.13
CA GLY A 30 -2.57 -11.91 -0.25
C GLY A 30 -3.90 -11.20 -0.04
N THR A 31 -4.08 -10.01 -0.61
CA THR A 31 -5.38 -9.32 -0.67
C THR A 31 -6.42 -10.13 -1.46
N THR A 32 -7.70 -9.97 -1.12
CA THR A 32 -8.80 -10.54 -1.93
C THR A 32 -9.07 -9.76 -3.19
N THR A 33 -8.72 -8.48 -3.17
CA THR A 33 -8.87 -7.54 -4.26
C THR A 33 -7.50 -6.95 -4.52
N LYS A 34 -7.07 -6.89 -5.78
CA LYS A 34 -5.81 -6.22 -6.13
C LYS A 34 -5.78 -4.82 -5.52
N ALA A 35 -4.68 -4.51 -4.86
CA ALA A 35 -4.47 -3.23 -4.23
C ALA A 35 -3.02 -2.81 -4.39
N TYR A 36 -2.82 -1.51 -4.56
CA TYR A 36 -1.50 -0.91 -4.76
C TYR A 36 -1.31 0.19 -3.73
N LEU A 37 -0.15 0.22 -3.07
CA LEU A 37 0.23 1.25 -2.12
C LEU A 37 1.32 2.11 -2.75
N LEU A 38 1.17 3.43 -2.71
CA LEU A 38 2.14 4.37 -3.27
C LEU A 38 2.19 5.65 -2.46
N ILE A 39 3.27 6.40 -2.62
CA ILE A 39 3.41 7.76 -2.09
C ILE A 39 3.18 8.73 -3.24
N GLY A 40 2.47 9.83 -2.99
CA GLY A 40 2.41 10.91 -3.99
C GLY A 40 3.75 11.64 -4.08
N GLU A 41 4.18 12.00 -5.29
CA GLU A 41 5.44 12.70 -5.59
C GLU A 41 5.89 13.70 -4.50
N ASP A 42 7.06 13.43 -3.91
CA ASP A 42 7.76 14.20 -2.89
C ASP A 42 6.94 14.49 -1.61
N ASP A 43 5.87 13.73 -1.35
CA ASP A 43 4.98 13.92 -0.21
C ASP A 43 4.77 12.65 0.62
N TYR A 44 5.75 12.38 1.49
CA TYR A 44 5.74 11.31 2.50
C TYR A 44 4.55 11.35 3.48
N SER A 45 3.78 12.44 3.51
CA SER A 45 2.56 12.50 4.31
C SER A 45 1.35 11.88 3.62
N LYS A 46 1.40 11.72 2.29
CA LYS A 46 0.28 11.25 1.46
C LYS A 46 0.55 9.86 0.89
N VAL A 47 0.10 8.87 1.65
CA VAL A 47 0.14 7.47 1.25
C VAL A 47 -1.23 7.09 0.69
N TYR A 48 -1.24 6.63 -0.55
CA TYR A 48 -2.45 6.25 -1.27
C TYR A 48 -2.56 4.73 -1.36
N ILE A 49 -3.79 4.24 -1.28
CA ILE A 49 -4.13 2.86 -1.65
C ILE A 49 -5.06 2.87 -2.86
N CYS A 50 -4.73 2.10 -3.88
CA CYS A 50 -5.38 2.14 -5.18
C CYS A 50 -5.88 0.77 -5.61
N LYS A 51 -6.91 0.73 -6.45
CA LYS A 51 -7.56 -0.50 -6.89
C LYS A 51 -7.09 -0.99 -8.25
N GLN A 52 -6.57 -0.10 -9.08
CA GLN A 52 -6.30 -0.40 -10.49
C GLN A 52 -4.91 0.07 -10.92
N CYS A 53 -4.32 -0.71 -11.82
CA CYS A 53 -3.02 -0.48 -12.42
C CYS A 53 -3.11 -0.91 -13.89
N ASP A 54 -2.96 0.03 -14.80
CA ASP A 54 -2.92 -0.25 -16.23
C ASP A 54 -1.46 -0.51 -16.64
N THR A 55 -1.11 -1.79 -16.81
CA THR A 55 0.20 -2.20 -17.31
C THR A 55 0.21 -2.24 -18.85
N GLY A 56 0.83 -1.22 -19.45
CA GLY A 56 1.07 -1.10 -20.88
C GLY A 56 2.55 -1.09 -21.23
N ILE A 57 2.89 -1.15 -22.52
CA ILE A 57 4.29 -1.19 -23.01
C ILE A 57 5.06 0.10 -22.65
N PHE A 58 4.36 1.22 -22.41
CA PHE A 58 4.95 2.53 -22.09
C PHE A 58 4.25 3.29 -20.95
N THR A 59 3.27 2.66 -20.30
CA THR A 59 2.47 3.28 -19.24
C THR A 59 2.25 2.26 -18.15
N ASP A 60 2.56 2.63 -16.92
CA ASP A 60 2.15 1.91 -15.72
C ASP A 60 1.45 2.94 -14.84
N ASP A 61 0.18 3.21 -15.15
CA ASP A 61 -0.61 4.20 -14.43
C ASP A 61 -1.44 3.50 -13.35
N ILE A 62 -1.30 3.95 -12.10
CA ILE A 62 -2.10 3.49 -10.96
C ILE A 62 -3.22 4.50 -10.69
N TYR A 63 -4.45 4.04 -10.52
CA TYR A 63 -5.62 4.90 -10.38
C TYR A 63 -6.73 4.24 -9.55
N ASP A 64 -7.84 4.95 -9.37
CA ASP A 64 -8.91 4.58 -8.44
C ASP A 64 -8.36 4.45 -7.02
N CYS A 65 -7.79 5.57 -6.57
CA CYS A 65 -7.00 5.69 -5.35
C CYS A 65 -7.77 6.37 -4.23
N TYR A 66 -7.37 6.06 -2.99
CA TYR A 66 -7.89 6.67 -1.79
C TYR A 66 -6.73 7.22 -0.96
N LEU A 67 -6.87 8.47 -0.52
CA LEU A 67 -6.11 9.03 0.59
C LEU A 67 -7.02 8.98 1.81
N ARG A 68 -6.75 8.05 2.73
CA ARG A 68 -7.68 7.74 3.83
C ARG A 68 -9.07 7.36 3.30
N ASN A 69 -10.09 8.20 3.46
CA ASN A 69 -11.45 8.02 2.96
C ASN A 69 -11.76 8.87 1.72
N GLU A 70 -10.84 9.72 1.29
CA GLU A 70 -11.03 10.60 0.14
C GLU A 70 -10.61 9.87 -1.13
N HIS A 71 -11.57 9.64 -2.02
CA HIS A 71 -11.31 9.13 -3.36
C HIS A 71 -10.68 10.22 -4.23
N THR A 72 -9.77 9.83 -5.11
CA THR A 72 -9.16 10.73 -6.09
C THR A 72 -9.22 10.18 -7.51
N ASP A 73 -9.55 11.05 -8.45
CA ASP A 73 -9.51 10.79 -9.89
C ASP A 73 -8.10 10.91 -10.48
N LYS A 74 -7.08 11.20 -9.64
CA LYS A 74 -5.69 11.32 -10.08
C LYS A 74 -5.20 9.95 -10.58
N LYS A 75 -4.49 9.98 -11.72
CA LYS A 75 -3.67 8.87 -12.21
C LYS A 75 -2.22 9.09 -11.79
N PHE A 76 -1.62 8.06 -11.23
CA PHE A 76 -0.25 8.05 -10.75
C PHE A 76 0.62 7.25 -11.72
N GLY A 77 1.23 7.96 -12.67
CA GLY A 77 2.26 7.41 -13.52
C GLY A 77 3.65 7.40 -12.84
N PRO A 78 4.67 6.82 -13.48
CA PRO A 78 6.01 6.60 -12.89
C PRO A 78 6.74 7.86 -12.38
N ARG A 79 6.36 9.05 -12.85
CA ARG A 79 6.96 10.32 -12.41
C ARG A 79 6.19 11.02 -11.29
N SER A 80 5.03 10.51 -10.92
CA SER A 80 4.10 11.17 -9.99
C SER A 80 3.87 10.38 -8.71
N ARG A 81 4.69 9.35 -8.49
CA ARG A 81 4.64 8.43 -7.36
C ARG A 81 6.04 8.04 -6.93
N ASP A 82 6.18 7.78 -5.64
CA ASP A 82 7.43 7.34 -5.01
C ASP A 82 7.24 6.04 -4.23
N ASP A 83 8.36 5.36 -3.99
CA ASP A 83 8.44 4.10 -3.24
C ASP A 83 7.90 4.28 -1.81
N PRO A 84 6.90 3.51 -1.37
CA PRO A 84 6.51 3.42 0.05
C PRO A 84 7.68 3.12 1.00
N GLY A 85 8.72 2.42 0.54
CA GLY A 85 9.92 2.09 1.30
C GLY A 85 10.76 3.30 1.69
N ASP A 86 10.77 4.35 0.87
CA ASP A 86 11.56 5.56 1.11
C ASP A 86 11.03 6.37 2.31
N CYS A 87 9.73 6.30 2.59
CA CYS A 87 9.11 7.02 3.70
C CYS A 87 9.56 6.56 5.08
N LYS A 88 10.17 5.37 5.17
CA LYS A 88 10.29 4.58 6.41
C LYS A 88 8.92 4.32 7.06
N THR A 89 8.73 3.10 7.54
CA THR A 89 7.55 2.77 8.34
C THR A 89 7.47 3.71 9.55
N LYS A 90 6.29 4.29 9.82
CA LYS A 90 6.09 5.23 10.94
C LYS A 90 6.12 4.54 12.31
N GLY A 91 5.96 3.22 12.32
CA GLY A 91 6.08 2.38 13.51
C GLY A 91 5.48 1.01 13.26
N TYR A 92 5.16 0.32 14.35
CA TYR A 92 4.50 -0.98 14.34
C TYR A 92 3.24 -0.93 15.19
N VAL A 93 2.21 -1.63 14.77
CA VAL A 93 0.93 -1.75 15.49
C VAL A 93 0.51 -3.21 15.60
N ASP A 94 -0.13 -3.54 16.71
CA ASP A 94 -0.84 -4.81 16.84
C ASP A 94 -2.20 -4.71 16.16
N ILE A 95 -2.38 -5.40 15.04
CA ILE A 95 -3.65 -5.41 14.30
C ILE A 95 -4.59 -6.50 14.81
N ASN A 96 -5.87 -6.25 14.67
CA ASN A 96 -6.86 -7.32 14.73
C ASN A 96 -6.69 -8.17 13.47
N ARG A 97 -6.52 -9.49 13.64
CA ARG A 97 -6.26 -10.48 12.56
C ARG A 97 -7.42 -10.64 11.56
N ASN A 98 -8.40 -9.75 11.59
CA ASN A 98 -9.62 -9.79 10.80
C ASN A 98 -9.41 -9.06 9.45
N LYS A 99 -10.42 -8.30 9.03
CA LYS A 99 -10.50 -7.64 7.74
C LYS A 99 -9.75 -6.31 7.71
N CYS A 100 -9.15 -6.03 6.57
CA CYS A 100 -8.57 -4.74 6.23
C CYS A 100 -9.28 -4.16 5.00
N TYR A 101 -9.23 -2.85 4.83
CA TYR A 101 -10.08 -2.12 3.88
C TYR A 101 -9.30 -1.13 3.03
N PHE A 102 -9.94 -0.64 1.96
CA PHE A 102 -9.38 0.44 1.13
C PHE A 102 -9.42 1.81 1.81
N THR A 103 -10.29 2.03 2.80
CA THR A 103 -10.34 3.31 3.53
C THR A 103 -10.19 3.14 5.03
N ASN A 104 -9.74 4.19 5.71
CA ASN A 104 -9.68 4.28 7.17
C ASN A 104 -11.07 4.16 7.83
N THR A 105 -12.15 4.54 7.14
CA THR A 105 -13.52 4.36 7.62
C THR A 105 -14.04 2.92 7.44
N GLY A 106 -13.32 2.06 6.72
CA GLY A 106 -13.77 0.71 6.36
C GLY A 106 -14.79 0.66 5.22
N ILE A 107 -14.94 1.76 4.48
CA ILE A 107 -15.80 1.88 3.30
C ILE A 107 -14.98 1.53 2.04
N GLY A 108 -15.64 1.25 0.92
CA GLY A 108 -14.94 1.02 -0.36
C GLY A 108 -14.45 -0.40 -0.60
N GLY A 109 -14.73 -1.32 0.33
CA GLY A 109 -14.49 -2.76 0.18
C GLY A 109 -13.30 -3.28 0.97
N GLU A 110 -13.24 -4.60 1.06
CA GLU A 110 -12.17 -5.33 1.76
C GLU A 110 -10.95 -5.47 0.85
N THR A 111 -9.79 -5.02 1.34
CA THR A 111 -8.48 -5.34 0.74
C THR A 111 -8.07 -6.73 1.16
N TYR A 112 -8.27 -7.08 2.43
CA TYR A 112 -7.91 -8.38 2.99
C TYR A 112 -9.05 -8.92 3.84
N ASN A 113 -9.39 -10.21 3.70
CA ASN A 113 -10.50 -10.81 4.43
C ASN A 113 -10.24 -12.21 5.00
N LYS A 114 -8.97 -12.61 5.07
CA LYS A 114 -8.56 -13.88 5.69
C LYS A 114 -8.04 -13.61 7.09
N MET A 115 -7.88 -14.66 7.89
CA MET A 115 -7.27 -14.53 9.21
C MET A 115 -5.76 -14.36 9.05
N LEU A 116 -5.24 -13.20 9.47
CA LEU A 116 -3.79 -12.94 9.47
C LEU A 116 -3.11 -13.78 10.56
N THR A 117 -1.96 -14.36 10.24
CA THR A 117 -1.15 -15.14 11.19
C THR A 117 -0.17 -14.26 11.99
N ILE A 118 -0.12 -12.97 11.66
CA ILE A 118 0.78 -11.97 12.25
C ILE A 118 -0.06 -10.95 13.03
N ASP A 119 0.37 -10.65 14.25
CA ASP A 119 -0.28 -9.62 15.09
C ASP A 119 0.37 -8.26 14.90
N LYS A 120 1.70 -8.18 14.85
CA LYS A 120 2.44 -6.92 14.82
C LYS A 120 2.96 -6.63 13.42
N VAL A 121 2.49 -5.54 12.82
CA VAL A 121 2.82 -5.16 11.45
C VAL A 121 3.28 -3.71 11.36
N PRO A 122 4.13 -3.36 10.40
CA PRO A 122 4.47 -1.97 10.14
C PRO A 122 3.25 -1.18 9.64
N TYR A 123 3.24 0.13 9.91
CA TYR A 123 2.22 1.04 9.36
C TYR A 123 2.83 2.29 8.70
N TYR A 124 2.09 2.83 7.73
CA TYR A 124 2.44 4.00 6.92
C TYR A 124 1.58 5.24 7.26
N ASP A 125 0.35 5.01 7.73
CA ASP A 125 -0.54 6.05 8.27
C ASP A 125 -1.40 5.46 9.39
N ILE A 126 -1.89 6.31 10.28
CA ILE A 126 -2.74 5.91 11.41
C ILE A 126 -3.87 6.92 11.61
N ASP A 127 -5.07 6.38 11.80
CA ASP A 127 -6.25 7.14 12.17
C ASP A 127 -6.76 6.65 13.53
N LEU A 128 -6.61 7.52 14.53
CA LEU A 128 -7.02 7.25 15.90
C LEU A 128 -8.54 7.35 16.09
N THR A 129 -9.24 8.02 15.18
CA THR A 129 -10.71 8.21 15.24
C THR A 129 -11.41 6.90 14.93
N ASP A 130 -11.10 6.31 13.77
CA ASP A 130 -11.65 5.02 13.34
C ASP A 130 -10.83 3.83 13.83
N LYS A 131 -9.74 4.09 14.58
CA LYS A 131 -8.81 3.10 15.15
C LYS A 131 -8.26 2.15 14.07
N ARG A 132 -7.83 2.73 12.95
CA ARG A 132 -7.22 1.99 11.84
C ARG A 132 -5.80 2.45 11.53
N ALA A 133 -4.98 1.52 11.09
CA ALA A 133 -3.64 1.78 10.58
C ALA A 133 -3.56 1.30 9.13
N LEU A 134 -2.93 2.09 8.28
CA LEU A 134 -2.61 1.71 6.92
C LEU A 134 -1.35 0.85 6.92
N THR A 135 -1.48 -0.38 6.46
CA THR A 135 -0.44 -1.41 6.48
C THR A 135 -0.28 -2.01 5.09
N GLU A 136 0.64 -2.96 4.98
CA GLU A 136 0.81 -3.86 3.82
C GLU A 136 -0.43 -4.72 3.48
N TYR A 137 -1.46 -4.72 4.34
CA TYR A 137 -2.73 -5.42 4.10
C TYR A 137 -3.89 -4.44 3.81
N GLY A 138 -3.64 -3.13 3.81
CA GLY A 138 -4.62 -2.06 3.76
C GLY A 138 -4.92 -1.46 5.14
N TRP A 139 -6.07 -0.79 5.27
CA TRP A 139 -6.51 -0.18 6.52
C TRP A 139 -7.07 -1.21 7.50
N CYS A 140 -6.23 -1.65 8.43
CA CYS A 140 -6.56 -2.67 9.42
C CYS A 140 -6.92 -2.01 10.76
N THR A 141 -7.90 -2.58 11.47
CA THR A 141 -8.18 -2.15 12.85
C THR A 141 -7.00 -2.52 13.75
N PHE A 142 -6.46 -1.59 14.51
CA PHE A 142 -5.41 -1.87 15.48
C PHE A 142 -5.95 -1.93 16.91
N LYS A 143 -5.24 -2.68 17.75
CA LYS A 143 -5.49 -2.76 19.19
C LYS A 143 -4.81 -1.55 19.81
N ILE A 144 -5.58 -0.75 20.53
CA ILE A 144 -5.04 0.25 21.43
C ILE A 144 -4.82 -0.47 22.76
N ASN A 145 -3.56 -0.66 23.15
CA ASN A 145 -3.27 -0.98 24.54
C ASN A 145 -3.30 0.34 25.30
N ASP A 146 -3.99 0.39 26.44
CA ASP A 146 -4.10 1.62 27.26
C ASP A 146 -2.73 2.18 27.70
N ASN A 147 -1.66 1.39 27.59
CA ASN A 147 -0.28 1.80 27.88
C ASN A 147 0.40 2.60 26.75
N ASP A 148 -0.17 2.63 25.54
CA ASP A 148 0.42 3.32 24.38
C ASP A 148 -0.11 4.76 24.21
N ILE A 149 -1.02 5.22 25.09
CA ILE A 149 -1.62 6.58 25.09
C ILE A 149 -1.03 7.46 26.22
N GLN A 150 0.16 7.14 26.74
CA GLN A 150 0.81 7.91 27.81
C GLN A 150 1.90 8.85 27.30
#